data_AF-I0JJC2-F1
#
_entry.id   AF-I0JJC2-F1
#
_cell.length_a   1.000
_cell.length_b   1.000
_cell.length_c   1.000
_cell.angle_alpha   90.00
_cell.angle_beta   90.00
_cell.angle_gamma   90.00
#
_symmetry.space_group_name_H-M   'P 1'
#
loop_
_entity.id
_entity.type
_entity.pdbx_description
1 polymer ?
#
loop_
_entity_poly.entity_id
_entity_poly.type
_entity_poly.pdbx_seq_one_letter_code
_entity_poly.pdbx_strand_id
1 'polypeptide(L)'
;MKFNKAIKIRRDIMFKEKKWGDWVNPLYLPLFTAIPIDLWLIIKKGPYASVELSMYIIAILFLIYSGAVETSQEEVKHRVFGYIYLVSALVFGAVGLMLWLGNS
;
A
#
# COMPACT_ATOMS: atom_id res chain seq x y z
N MET A 1 23.81 11.16 40.69
CA MET A 1 23.87 10.05 39.70
C MET A 1 22.50 9.53 39.21
N LYS A 2 21.39 9.61 39.99
CA LYS A 2 20.06 9.13 39.56
C LYS A 2 19.38 9.93 38.43
N PHE A 3 19.67 11.23 38.30
CA PHE A 3 19.02 12.13 37.35
C PHE A 3 19.36 11.83 35.87
N ASN A 4 20.63 11.54 35.58
CA ASN A 4 21.07 11.17 34.22
C ASN A 4 20.46 9.84 33.74
N LYS A 5 20.15 8.92 34.66
CA LYS A 5 19.53 7.63 34.32
C LYS A 5 18.08 7.81 33.87
N ALA A 6 17.32 8.69 34.54
CA ALA A 6 15.94 8.99 34.19
C ALA A 6 15.81 9.68 32.80
N ILE A 7 16.74 10.59 32.49
CA ILE A 7 16.79 11.26 31.18
C ILE A 7 17.08 10.25 30.06
N LYS A 8 18.01 9.32 30.29
CA LYS A 8 18.34 8.27 29.31
C LYS A 8 17.15 7.35 29.04
N ILE A 9 16.46 6.90 30.10
CA ILE A 9 15.29 6.02 29.99
C ILE A 9 14.15 6.72 29.21
N ARG A 10 13.83 7.99 29.51
CA ARG A 10 12.81 8.73 28.75
C ARG A 10 13.16 8.85 27.26
N ARG A 11 14.44 9.08 26.96
CA ARG A 11 14.93 9.20 25.58
C ARG A 11 14.79 7.87 24.84
N ASP A 12 15.20 6.77 25.47
CA ASP A 12 15.10 5.44 24.90
C ASP A 12 13.65 5.02 24.66
N ILE A 13 12.71 5.39 25.54
CA ILE A 13 11.27 5.16 25.35
C ILE A 13 10.73 5.95 24.16
N MET A 14 11.03 7.26 24.06
CA MET A 14 10.59 8.09 22.93
C MET A 14 11.13 7.59 21.58
N PHE A 15 12.41 7.19 21.53
CA PHE A 15 12.97 6.62 20.31
C PHE A 15 12.33 5.29 19.95
N LYS A 16 11.97 4.46 20.94
CA LYS A 16 11.33 3.17 20.71
C LYS A 16 9.88 3.34 20.22
N GLU A 17 9.10 4.26 20.78
CA GLU A 17 7.75 4.57 20.30
C GLU A 17 7.74 5.11 18.88
N LYS A 18 8.65 6.05 18.56
CA LYS A 18 8.79 6.59 17.20
C LYS A 18 9.11 5.49 16.18
N LYS A 19 9.96 4.55 16.57
CA LYS A 19 10.37 3.42 15.73
C LYS A 19 9.24 2.41 15.49
N TRP A 20 8.29 2.26 16.41
CA TRP A 20 7.13 1.38 16.20
C TRP A 20 6.03 2.06 15.38
N GLY A 21 5.82 3.38 15.55
CA GLY A 21 4.87 4.16 14.74
C GLY A 21 5.22 4.16 13.24
N ASP A 22 6.52 4.16 12.90
CA ASP A 22 6.97 4.15 11.51
C ASP A 22 6.72 2.81 10.77
N TRP A 23 6.65 1.68 11.48
CA TRP A 23 6.35 0.37 10.88
C TRP A 23 4.86 0.17 10.57
N VAL A 24 3.98 0.88 11.28
CA VAL A 24 2.53 0.90 11.04
C VAL A 24 2.17 2.15 10.25
N ASN A 25 3.10 2.68 9.45
CA ASN A 25 2.80 3.85 8.62
C ASN A 25 1.79 3.44 7.52
N PRO A 26 0.60 4.06 7.47
CA PRO A 26 -0.43 3.78 6.47
C PRO A 26 0.09 3.84 5.04
N LEU A 27 1.14 4.64 4.82
CA LEU A 27 1.85 4.78 3.55
C LEU A 27 2.16 3.44 2.91
N TYR A 28 2.57 2.42 3.68
CA TYR A 28 3.00 1.14 3.12
C TYR A 28 1.88 0.10 3.00
N LEU A 29 0.68 0.37 3.53
CA LEU A 29 -0.41 -0.59 3.51
C LEU A 29 -0.75 -1.09 2.10
N PRO A 30 -0.92 -0.22 1.07
CA PRO A 30 -1.25 -0.68 -0.27
C PRO A 30 -0.17 -1.56 -0.89
N LEU A 31 1.09 -1.33 -0.50
CA LEU A 31 2.24 -2.10 -0.99
C LEU A 31 2.22 -3.55 -0.49
N PHE A 32 1.75 -3.77 0.73
CA PHE A 32 1.68 -5.09 1.36
C PHE A 32 0.32 -5.78 1.23
N THR A 33 -0.72 -5.08 0.76
CA THR A 33 -2.06 -5.63 0.59
C THR A 33 -2.49 -5.66 -0.87
N ALA A 34 -2.80 -4.51 -1.48
CA ALA A 34 -3.37 -4.44 -2.82
C ALA A 34 -2.42 -4.97 -3.89
N ILE A 35 -1.13 -4.61 -3.86
CA ILE A 35 -0.18 -5.07 -4.88
C ILE A 35 -0.05 -6.62 -4.88
N PRO A 36 0.18 -7.31 -3.73
CA PRO A 36 0.18 -8.77 -3.71
C PRO A 36 -1.14 -9.41 -4.15
N ILE A 37 -2.28 -8.81 -3.79
CA ILE A 37 -3.61 -9.31 -4.19
C ILE A 37 -3.78 -9.22 -5.71
N ASP A 38 -3.49 -8.07 -6.30
CA ASP A 38 -3.60 -7.87 -7.76
C ASP A 38 -2.65 -8.79 -8.52
N LEU A 39 -1.40 -8.92 -8.05
CA LEU A 39 -0.41 -9.80 -8.65
C LEU A 39 -0.85 -11.27 -8.60
N TRP A 40 -1.35 -11.73 -7.44
CA TRP A 40 -1.87 -13.09 -7.27
C TRP A 40 -3.04 -13.36 -8.22
N LEU A 41 -3.99 -12.43 -8.30
CA LEU A 41 -5.17 -12.56 -9.14
C LEU A 41 -4.84 -12.58 -10.63
N ILE A 42 -3.81 -11.84 -11.07
CA ILE A 42 -3.34 -11.84 -12.47
C ILE A 42 -2.64 -13.17 -12.81
N ILE A 43 -1.87 -13.74 -11.89
CA ILE A 43 -1.09 -14.97 -12.14
C ILE A 43 -1.96 -16.23 -12.02
N LYS A 44 -3.03 -16.18 -11.21
CA LYS A 44 -3.98 -17.28 -11.04
C LYS A 44 -4.51 -17.75 -12.39
N LYS A 45 -4.47 -19.06 -12.60
CA LYS A 45 -5.09 -19.72 -13.76
C LYS A 45 -6.54 -20.10 -13.45
N GLY A 46 -7.41 -20.00 -14.45
CA GLY A 46 -8.82 -20.39 -14.36
C GLY A 46 -9.79 -19.20 -14.30
N PRO A 47 -11.10 -19.45 -14.40
CA PRO A 47 -12.10 -18.39 -14.41
C PRO A 47 -12.11 -17.62 -13.08
N TYR A 48 -12.42 -16.33 -13.16
CA TYR A 48 -12.64 -15.51 -11.97
C TYR A 48 -14.01 -15.81 -11.38
N ALA A 49 -14.06 -16.12 -10.08
CA ALA A 49 -15.29 -16.08 -9.32
C ALA A 49 -15.69 -14.62 -9.04
N SER A 50 -16.98 -14.36 -8.83
CA SER A 50 -17.48 -12.99 -8.58
C SER A 50 -16.78 -12.30 -7.39
N VAL A 51 -16.43 -13.06 -6.36
CA VAL A 51 -15.68 -12.56 -5.19
C VAL A 51 -14.28 -12.10 -5.57
N GLU A 52 -13.59 -12.86 -6.43
CA GLU A 52 -12.24 -12.53 -6.88
C GLU A 52 -12.24 -11.29 -7.79
N LEU A 53 -13.23 -11.18 -8.68
CA LEU A 53 -13.41 -9.99 -9.50
C LEU A 53 -13.67 -8.75 -8.65
N SER A 54 -14.52 -8.89 -7.63
CA SER A 54 -14.82 -7.80 -6.69
C SER A 54 -13.58 -7.39 -5.91
N MET A 55 -12.80 -8.37 -5.43
CA MET A 55 -11.55 -8.16 -4.71
C MET A 55 -10.51 -7.43 -5.59
N TYR A 56 -10.42 -7.81 -6.87
CA TYR A 56 -9.55 -7.14 -7.84
C TYR A 56 -9.93 -5.67 -8.05
N ILE A 57 -11.21 -5.39 -8.26
CA ILE A 57 -11.72 -4.02 -8.44
C ILE A 57 -11.44 -3.19 -7.17
N ILE A 58 -11.71 -3.75 -5.99
CA ILE A 58 -11.47 -3.07 -4.71
C ILE A 58 -9.98 -2.78 -4.50
N ALA A 59 -9.08 -3.70 -4.85
CA ALA A 59 -7.64 -3.50 -4.75
C ALA A 59 -7.16 -2.35 -5.66
N ILE A 60 -7.62 -2.29 -6.92
CA ILE A 60 -7.34 -1.18 -7.82
C ILE A 60 -7.88 0.14 -7.28
N LEU A 61 -9.14 0.17 -6.80
CA LEU A 61 -9.73 1.38 -6.21
C LEU A 61 -8.97 1.84 -4.97
N PHE A 62 -8.49 0.90 -4.16
CA PHE A 62 -7.66 1.20 -3.00
C PHE A 62 -6.32 1.83 -3.40
N LEU A 63 -5.65 1.31 -4.43
CA LEU A 63 -4.44 1.92 -4.99
C LEU A 63 -4.69 3.34 -5.53
N ILE A 64 -5.81 3.58 -6.21
CA ILE A 64 -6.19 4.91 -6.70
C ILE A 64 -6.40 5.86 -5.52
N TYR A 65 -7.18 5.45 -4.52
CA TYR A 65 -7.46 6.25 -3.34
C TYR A 65 -6.18 6.61 -2.58
N SER A 66 -5.36 5.60 -2.24
CA SER A 66 -4.08 5.82 -1.56
C SER A 66 -3.15 6.67 -2.43
N GLY A 67 -3.07 6.41 -3.73
CA GLY A 67 -2.28 7.23 -4.65
C GLY A 67 -2.67 8.70 -4.63
N ALA A 68 -3.97 9.01 -4.68
CA ALA A 68 -4.48 10.37 -4.62
C ALA A 68 -4.22 11.05 -3.26
N VAL A 69 -4.42 10.33 -2.15
CA VAL A 69 -4.16 10.84 -0.80
C VAL A 69 -2.67 11.13 -0.62
N GLU A 70 -1.79 10.20 -0.99
CA GLU A 70 -0.35 10.31 -0.75
C GLU A 70 0.33 11.33 -1.67
N THR A 71 -0.17 11.53 -2.89
CA THR A 71 0.32 12.60 -3.79
C THR A 71 -0.04 14.00 -3.31
N SER A 72 -1.08 14.15 -2.49
CA SER A 72 -1.48 15.44 -1.93
C SER A 72 -0.59 15.92 -0.76
N GLN A 73 0.23 15.04 -0.19
CA GLN A 73 1.11 15.36 0.94
C GLN A 73 2.30 16.22 0.52
N GLU A 74 2.82 17.05 1.44
CA GLU A 74 4.00 17.88 1.17
C GLU A 74 5.30 17.07 1.13
N GLU A 75 5.36 16.00 1.92
CA GLU A 75 6.54 15.15 2.02
C GLU A 75 6.82 14.40 0.71
N VAL A 76 8.04 14.58 0.18
CA VAL A 76 8.48 13.96 -1.07
C VAL A 76 8.29 12.44 -1.06
N LYS A 77 8.56 11.80 0.08
CA LYS A 77 8.39 10.36 0.25
C LYS A 77 6.95 9.92 -0.02
N HIS A 78 5.98 10.60 0.58
CA HIS A 78 4.56 10.32 0.38
C HIS A 78 4.16 10.50 -1.09
N ARG A 79 4.62 11.57 -1.75
CA ARG A 79 4.36 11.77 -3.19
C ARG A 79 4.91 10.67 -4.08
N VAL A 80 6.15 10.22 -3.83
CA VAL A 80 6.77 9.14 -4.62
C VAL A 80 5.95 7.85 -4.52
N PHE A 81 5.58 7.44 -3.31
CA PHE A 81 4.72 6.27 -3.11
C PHE A 81 3.33 6.49 -3.71
N GLY A 82 2.77 7.69 -3.60
CA GLY A 82 1.51 8.04 -4.24
C GLY A 82 1.53 7.81 -5.76
N TYR A 83 2.58 8.26 -6.45
CA TYR A 83 2.74 7.99 -7.88
C TYR A 83 2.95 6.51 -8.19
N ILE A 84 3.69 5.77 -7.36
CA ILE A 84 3.83 4.32 -7.49
C ILE A 84 2.45 3.64 -7.44
N TYR A 85 1.58 4.05 -6.53
CA TYR A 85 0.22 3.49 -6.41
C TYR A 85 -0.65 3.84 -7.61
N LEU A 86 -0.61 5.08 -8.09
CA LEU A 86 -1.37 5.48 -9.28
C LEU A 86 -0.92 4.75 -10.54
N VAL A 87 0.40 4.61 -10.76
CA VAL A 87 0.94 3.85 -11.89
C VAL A 87 0.59 2.38 -11.77
N SER A 88 0.67 1.80 -10.56
CA SER A 88 0.29 0.40 -10.33
C SER A 88 -1.19 0.16 -10.63
N ALA A 89 -2.08 1.05 -10.17
CA ALA A 89 -3.52 0.97 -10.47
C ALA A 89 -3.79 1.03 -11.98
N LEU A 90 -3.07 1.90 -12.70
CA LEU A 90 -3.18 2.00 -14.16
C LEU A 90 -2.72 0.71 -14.86
N VAL A 91 -1.56 0.16 -14.46
CA VAL A 91 -0.99 -1.06 -15.02
C VAL A 91 -1.90 -2.25 -14.73
N PHE A 92 -2.31 -2.46 -13.49
CA PHE A 92 -3.19 -3.57 -13.12
C PHE A 92 -4.56 -3.41 -13.78
N GLY A 93 -5.16 -2.22 -13.77
CA GLY A 93 -6.42 -1.97 -14.47
C GLY A 93 -6.34 -2.31 -15.97
N ALA A 94 -5.26 -1.91 -16.65
CA ALA A 94 -5.05 -2.25 -18.06
C ALA A 94 -4.85 -3.75 -18.29
N VAL A 95 -4.01 -4.42 -17.49
CA VAL A 95 -3.75 -5.86 -17.61
C VAL A 95 -5.02 -6.66 -17.33
N GLY A 96 -5.76 -6.34 -16.28
CA GLY A 96 -7.02 -7.01 -15.95
C GLY A 96 -8.07 -6.85 -17.04
N LEU A 97 -8.17 -5.65 -17.64
CA LEU A 97 -9.08 -5.40 -18.75
C LEU A 97 -8.67 -6.16 -20.02
N MET A 98 -7.37 -6.24 -20.33
CA MET A 98 -6.86 -7.06 -21.44
C MET A 98 -7.14 -8.55 -21.23
N LEU A 99 -6.92 -9.07 -20.01
CA LEU A 99 -7.22 -10.46 -19.68
C LEU A 99 -8.71 -10.74 -19.79
N TRP A 100 -9.56 -9.82 -19.32
CA TRP A 100 -11.01 -9.98 -19.40
C TRP A 100 -11.52 -9.98 -20.85
N LEU A 101 -11.06 -9.04 -21.69
CA LEU A 101 -11.45 -8.95 -23.10
C LEU A 101 -10.86 -10.09 -23.94
N GLY A 102 -9.65 -10.57 -23.63
CA GLY A 102 -9.00 -11.65 -24.37
C GLY A 102 -9.52 -13.05 -24.04
N ASN A 103 -10.16 -13.23 -22.87
CA ASN A 103 -10.81 -14.49 -22.48
C ASN A 103 -12.31 -14.53 -22.80
N SER A 104 -12.86 -13.46 -23.38
CA SER A 104 -14.28 -13.33 -23.72
C SER A 104 -14.54 -13.59 -25.20
#